data_AF-A0A940MSY9-F1
#
_entry.id   AF-A0A940MSY9-F1
#
_cell.length_a   1.000
_cell.length_b   1.000
_cell.length_c   1.000
_cell.angle_alpha   90.00
_cell.angle_beta   90.00
_cell.angle_gamma   90.00
#
_symmetry.space_group_name_H-M   'P 1'
#
loop_
_entity.id
_entity.type
_entity.pdbx_description
1 polymer ?
#
loop_
_entity_poly.entity_id
_entity_poly.type
_entity_poly.pdbx_seq_one_letter_code
_entity_poly.pdbx_strand_id
1 'polypeptide(L)'
;DTPCGGGAGMVMKPDPWGEAFDEIIGTEPDSSVHVIFPSPSGAPFTQSAAQELSSAVRIVFCCGRYEGIDHRVIDYARSMWT
;
A
#
# COMPACT_ATOMS: atom_id res chain seq x y z
N ASP A 1 -5.77 10.03 -11.76
CA ASP A 1 -6.35 11.39 -11.73
C ASP A 1 -5.24 12.41 -11.79
N THR A 2 -5.52 13.65 -12.16
CA THR A 2 -4.53 14.72 -12.10
C THR A 2 -4.23 15.05 -10.62
N PRO A 3 -2.96 15.25 -10.22
CA PRO A 3 -2.62 15.60 -8.85
C PRO A 3 -3.31 16.89 -8.38
N CYS A 4 -3.84 16.88 -7.17
CA CYS A 4 -4.29 18.10 -6.51
C CYS A 4 -3.05 18.99 -6.22
N GLY A 5 -3.02 20.22 -6.75
CA GLY A 5 -1.86 21.11 -6.67
C GLY A 5 -1.13 21.34 -8.01
N GLY A 6 -1.53 20.64 -9.08
CA GLY A 6 -0.94 20.78 -10.41
C GLY A 6 0.32 19.93 -10.60
N GLY A 7 1.05 20.18 -11.70
CA GLY A 7 2.20 19.37 -12.13
C GLY A 7 1.86 18.42 -13.27
N ALA A 8 2.86 18.11 -14.11
CA ALA A 8 2.71 17.10 -15.14
C ALA A 8 2.77 15.71 -14.48
N GLY A 9 1.69 14.94 -14.57
CA GLY A 9 1.63 13.61 -13.97
C GLY A 9 0.22 13.15 -13.65
N MET A 10 0.12 11.93 -13.12
CA MET A 10 -1.13 11.31 -12.67
C MET A 10 -0.90 10.64 -11.31
N VAL A 11 -1.93 10.61 -10.46
CA VAL A 11 -1.96 9.87 -9.19
C VAL A 11 -3.08 8.84 -9.23
N MET A 12 -2.85 7.64 -8.70
CA MET A 12 -3.88 6.61 -8.62
C MET A 12 -4.97 7.02 -7.61
N LYS A 13 -6.24 6.97 -8.05
CA LYS A 13 -7.41 7.27 -7.20
C LYS A 13 -7.54 6.26 -6.07
N PRO A 14 -8.14 6.64 -4.92
CA PRO A 14 -8.35 5.71 -3.81
C PRO A 14 -9.43 4.64 -4.08
N ASP A 15 -10.45 4.92 -4.88
CA ASP A 15 -11.60 4.01 -5.05
C ASP A 15 -11.21 2.61 -5.54
N PRO A 16 -10.35 2.46 -6.58
CA PRO A 16 -9.91 1.13 -7.03
C PRO A 16 -9.05 0.40 -6.00
N TRP A 17 -8.39 1.11 -5.07
CA TRP A 17 -7.66 0.48 -3.97
C TRP A 17 -8.62 -0.07 -2.91
N GLY A 18 -9.67 0.68 -2.58
CA GLY A 18 -10.72 0.21 -1.67
C GLY A 18 -11.35 -1.08 -2.18
N GLU A 19 -11.81 -1.09 -3.44
CA GLU A 19 -12.39 -2.28 -4.08
C GLU A 19 -11.43 -3.49 -4.04
N ALA A 20 -10.14 -3.26 -4.35
CA ALA A 20 -9.14 -4.33 -4.32
C ALA A 20 -8.87 -4.85 -2.90
N PHE A 21 -8.87 -3.99 -1.88
CA PHE A 21 -8.69 -4.41 -0.50
C PHE A 21 -9.89 -5.20 0.00
N ASP A 22 -11.11 -4.73 -0.25
CA ASP A 22 -12.34 -5.42 0.13
C ASP A 22 -12.39 -6.84 -0.45
N GLU A 23 -11.97 -7.02 -1.71
CA GLU A 23 -11.93 -8.33 -2.36
C GLU A 23 -10.82 -9.24 -1.82
N ILE A 24 -9.62 -8.72 -1.62
CA ILE A 24 -8.43 -9.55 -1.35
C ILE A 24 -8.27 -9.82 0.14
N ILE A 25 -8.40 -8.79 0.98
CA ILE A 25 -8.07 -8.81 2.41
C ILE A 25 -9.24 -8.45 3.33
N GLY A 26 -10.40 -8.09 2.76
CA GLY A 26 -11.65 -7.87 3.49
C GLY A 26 -11.77 -6.47 4.07
N THR A 27 -12.88 -6.24 4.78
CA THR A 27 -13.26 -4.93 5.34
C THR A 27 -13.01 -4.81 6.85
N GLU A 28 -12.51 -5.87 7.48
CA GLU A 28 -12.24 -5.91 8.92
C GLU A 28 -10.75 -5.77 9.20
N PRO A 29 -10.34 -5.11 10.31
CA PRO A 29 -8.94 -5.04 10.69
C PRO A 29 -8.33 -6.43 10.93
N ASP A 30 -7.15 -6.68 10.38
CA ASP A 30 -6.43 -7.96 10.51
C ASP A 30 -4.92 -7.74 10.62
N SER A 31 -4.38 -7.82 11.83
CA SER A 31 -2.95 -7.64 12.07
C SER A 31 -2.07 -8.76 11.50
N SER A 32 -2.64 -9.87 11.02
CA SER A 32 -1.90 -10.98 10.41
C SER A 32 -1.51 -10.72 8.94
N VAL A 33 -2.10 -9.69 8.33
CA VAL A 33 -1.80 -9.25 6.98
C VAL A 33 -0.77 -8.13 7.03
N HIS A 34 0.32 -8.30 6.28
CA HIS A 34 1.32 -7.26 6.07
C HIS A 34 1.08 -6.55 4.74
N VAL A 35 0.72 -5.27 4.79
CA VAL A 35 0.46 -4.44 3.61
C VAL A 35 1.67 -3.54 3.34
N ILE A 36 2.37 -3.80 2.24
CA ILE A 36 3.61 -3.13 1.90
C ILE A 36 3.38 -2.26 0.66
N PHE A 37 3.73 -0.97 0.75
CA PHE A 37 3.75 -0.04 -0.37
C PHE A 37 5.20 0.20 -0.82
N PRO A 38 5.68 -0.45 -1.89
CA PRO A 38 7.02 -0.18 -2.41
C PRO A 38 7.13 1.27 -2.88
N SER A 39 8.13 1.99 -2.37
CA SER A 39 8.40 3.37 -2.73
C SER A 39 9.91 3.63 -2.77
N PRO A 40 10.43 4.40 -3.75
CA PRO A 40 11.82 4.85 -3.75
C PRO A 40 12.20 5.67 -2.51
N SER A 41 11.23 6.34 -1.88
CA SER A 41 11.43 7.10 -0.64
C SER A 41 11.24 6.28 0.64
N GLY A 42 10.94 4.99 0.51
CA GLY A 42 10.74 4.08 1.64
C GLY A 42 12.06 3.61 2.26
N ALA A 43 11.94 2.82 3.34
CA ALA A 43 13.09 2.13 3.91
C ALA A 43 13.67 1.14 2.88
N PRO A 44 15.00 1.12 2.65
CA PRO A 44 15.62 0.14 1.77
C PRO A 44 15.30 -1.30 2.23
N PHE A 45 14.93 -2.15 1.27
CA PHE A 45 14.68 -3.56 1.57
C PHE A 45 16.01 -4.29 1.78
N THR A 46 16.18 -4.89 2.96
CA THR A 46 17.40 -5.59 3.37
C THR A 46 17.14 -7.08 3.59
N GLN A 47 18.22 -7.87 3.70
CA GLN A 47 18.10 -9.29 4.03
C GLN A 47 17.42 -9.52 5.39
N SER A 48 17.61 -8.61 6.37
CA SER A 48 16.91 -8.67 7.67
C SER A 48 15.40 -8.52 7.48
N ALA A 49 14.98 -7.52 6.71
CA ALA A 49 13.56 -7.30 6.41
C ALA A 49 12.96 -8.50 5.66
N ALA A 50 13.71 -9.12 4.74
CA ALA A 50 13.26 -10.34 4.06
C ALA A 50 13.07 -11.51 5.03
N GLN A 51 13.96 -11.67 6.01
CA GLN A 51 13.84 -12.70 7.03
C GLN A 51 12.66 -12.46 7.96
N GLU A 52 12.42 -11.21 8.37
CA GLU A 52 11.23 -10.83 9.15
C GLU A 52 9.94 -11.18 8.38
N LEU A 53 9.84 -10.73 7.13
CA LEU A 53 8.69 -11.01 6.27
C LEU A 53 8.51 -12.50 5.95
N SER A 54 9.57 -13.32 5.96
CA SER A 54 9.46 -14.76 5.68
C SER A 54 8.55 -15.52 6.67
N SER A 55 8.32 -14.94 7.86
CA SER A 55 7.44 -15.48 8.89
C SER A 55 6.01 -14.97 8.83
N ALA A 56 5.72 -14.00 7.94
CA ALA A 56 4.38 -13.44 7.79
C ALA A 56 3.38 -14.47 7.25
N VAL A 57 2.17 -14.47 7.82
CA VAL A 57 1.09 -15.34 7.36
C VAL A 57 0.61 -14.92 5.97
N ARG A 58 0.49 -13.61 5.76
CA ARG A 58 0.04 -13.03 4.50
C ARG A 58 0.74 -11.71 4.24
N ILE A 59 1.20 -11.53 3.00
CA ILE A 59 1.86 -10.30 2.55
C ILE A 59 1.13 -9.81 1.29
N VAL A 60 0.82 -8.52 1.23
CA VAL A 60 0.22 -7.85 0.07
C VAL A 60 1.12 -6.70 -0.36
N PHE A 61 1.66 -6.78 -1.57
CA PHE A 61 2.45 -5.72 -2.18
C PHE A 61 1.57 -4.79 -3.00
N CYS A 62 1.44 -3.55 -2.54
CA CYS A 62 0.66 -2.48 -3.16
C CYS A 62 1.51 -1.69 -4.14
N CYS A 63 1.67 -2.22 -5.34
CA CYS A 63 2.52 -1.63 -6.38
C CYS A 63 1.89 -0.38 -7.01
N GLY A 64 2.31 0.80 -6.54
CA GLY A 64 1.92 2.07 -7.13
C GLY A 64 2.43 2.27 -8.56
N ARG A 65 1.79 3.19 -9.29
CA ARG A 65 2.18 3.65 -10.62
C ARG A 65 2.06 5.17 -10.72
N TYR A 66 2.54 5.72 -11.84
CA TYR A 66 2.54 7.16 -12.12
C TYR A 66 3.31 7.94 -11.04
N GLU A 67 2.83 9.11 -10.62
CA GLU A 67 3.42 9.90 -9.53
C GLU A 67 3.13 9.30 -8.14
N GLY A 68 2.35 8.21 -8.08
CA GLY A 68 2.11 7.46 -6.87
C GLY A 68 0.62 7.20 -6.61
N ILE A 69 0.35 6.88 -5.36
CA ILE A 69 -0.97 6.53 -4.84
C ILE A 69 -1.48 7.71 -4.02
N ASP A 70 -2.79 7.96 -4.07
CA ASP A 70 -3.42 8.92 -3.17
C ASP A 70 -3.11 8.57 -1.70
N HIS A 71 -2.62 9.54 -0.94
CA HIS A 71 -2.13 9.33 0.44
C HIS A 71 -3.19 8.74 1.37
N ARG A 72 -4.48 8.99 1.11
CA ARG A 72 -5.59 8.43 1.89
C ARG A 72 -5.61 6.91 1.90
N VAL A 73 -5.11 6.27 0.83
CA VAL A 73 -5.00 4.80 0.75
C VAL A 73 -3.99 4.28 1.77
N ILE A 74 -2.86 4.97 1.91
CA ILE A 74 -1.79 4.60 2.84
C ILE A 74 -2.26 4.79 4.28
N ASP A 75 -2.93 5.92 4.56
CA ASP A 75 -3.47 6.21 5.89
C ASP A 75 -4.56 5.21 6.29
N TYR A 76 -5.44 4.85 5.35
CA TYR A 76 -6.45 3.81 5.57
C TYR A 76 -5.82 2.44 5.83
N ALA A 77 -4.85 2.03 5.00
CA ALA A 77 -4.19 0.74 5.18
C ALA A 77 -3.51 0.61 6.56
N ARG A 78 -2.87 1.69 7.04
CA ARG A 78 -2.25 1.76 8.38
C ARG A 78 -3.24 1.59 9.54
N SER A 79 -4.52 1.91 9.35
CA SER A 79 -5.53 1.72 10.41
C SER A 79 -6.14 0.32 10.43
N MET A 80 -5.89 -0.49 9.39
CA MET A 80 -6.55 -1.78 9.18
C MET A 80 -5.60 -2.97 9.33
N TRP A 81 -4.36 -2.85 8.88
CA TRP A 81 -3.40 -3.95 8.77
C TRP A 81 -2.00 -3.54 9.28
N THR A 82 -1.08 -4.52 9.33
CA THR A 82 0.33 -4.32 9.70
C THR A 82 1.15 -3.84 8.50
#